data_AF-A0A956RAH7-F1
#
_entry.id   AF-A0A956RAH7-F1
#
_cell.length_a   1.000
_cell.length_b   1.000
_cell.length_c   1.000
_cell.angle_alpha   90.00
_cell.angle_beta   90.00
_cell.angle_gamma   90.00
#
_symmetry.space_group_name_H-M   'P 1'
#
loop_
_entity.id
_entity.type
_entity.pdbx_description
1 polymer ?
#
loop_
_entity_poly.entity_id
_entity_poly.type
_entity_poly.pdbx_seq_one_letter_code
_entity_poly.pdbx_strand_id
1 'polypeptide(L)'
;TMEPTDDGTDQIGAWANLAPQDRVRFFDEGQTDAEQMGSGLQNANVICRDNALCDYSPNPGAATPGSLSSLFHQSSVGTWRLCVGDADPSIEGTIDYVALTIDQVSA
;
A
#
# COMPACT_ATOMS: atom_id res chain seq x y z
N THR A 1 11.93 -11.18 17.28
CA THR A 1 10.98 -12.25 16.89
C THR A 1 10.65 -12.02 15.43
N MET A 2 10.53 -13.09 14.64
CA MET A 2 10.12 -12.97 13.23
C MET A 2 8.68 -12.47 13.19
N GLU A 3 8.38 -11.55 12.29
CA GLU A 3 7.01 -11.12 12.00
C GLU A 3 6.20 -12.31 11.44
N PRO A 4 4.94 -12.50 11.86
CA PRO A 4 4.04 -13.47 11.24
C PRO A 4 3.81 -13.22 9.75
N THR A 5 3.33 -14.23 9.02
CA THR A 5 2.99 -14.08 7.61
C THR A 5 1.75 -13.20 7.48
N ASP A 6 1.76 -12.24 6.56
CA ASP A 6 0.55 -11.50 6.17
C ASP A 6 -0.37 -12.38 5.30
N ASP A 7 -1.16 -13.23 5.95
CA ASP A 7 -2.10 -14.17 5.33
C ASP A 7 -3.58 -13.85 5.64
N GLY A 8 -3.83 -12.69 6.23
CA GLY A 8 -5.16 -12.23 6.64
C GLY A 8 -5.75 -12.97 7.85
N THR A 9 -4.97 -13.77 8.59
CA THR A 9 -5.45 -14.48 9.79
C THR A 9 -5.00 -13.86 11.11
N ASP A 10 -4.03 -12.94 11.04
CA ASP A 10 -3.47 -12.24 12.18
C ASP A 10 -4.22 -10.92 12.50
N GLN A 11 -3.62 -10.08 13.34
CA GLN A 11 -4.24 -8.87 13.86
C GLN A 11 -4.54 -7.87 12.73
N ILE A 12 -5.80 -7.42 12.67
CA ILE A 12 -6.22 -6.35 11.75
C ILE A 12 -5.47 -5.06 12.10
N GLY A 13 -4.97 -4.37 11.08
CA GLY A 13 -4.31 -3.06 11.19
C GLY A 13 -5.24 -1.94 11.68
N ALA A 14 -4.92 -0.70 11.32
CA ALA A 14 -5.73 0.44 11.75
C ALA A 14 -7.15 0.40 11.17
N TRP A 15 -8.13 0.78 11.99
CA TRP A 15 -9.53 0.88 11.57
C TRP A 15 -9.77 2.22 10.85
N ALA A 16 -9.39 2.25 9.57
CA ALA A 16 -9.49 3.44 8.72
C ALA A 16 -10.00 3.09 7.32
N ASN A 17 -10.57 4.08 6.65
CA ASN A 17 -11.14 3.95 5.31
C ASN A 17 -10.20 4.49 4.23
N LEU A 18 -10.39 3.98 3.01
CA LEU A 18 -9.89 4.59 1.77
C LEU A 18 -11.04 5.30 1.05
N ALA A 19 -10.76 6.39 0.35
CA ALA A 19 -11.75 7.09 -0.47
C ALA A 19 -11.20 7.40 -1.87
N PRO A 20 -12.01 7.30 -2.95
CA PRO A 20 -11.54 7.54 -4.32
C PRO A 20 -10.97 8.93 -4.59
N GLN A 21 -11.42 9.94 -3.85
CA GLN A 21 -10.97 11.33 -3.97
C GLN A 21 -9.66 11.59 -3.22
N ASP A 22 -9.30 10.73 -2.26
CA ASP A 22 -8.19 10.89 -1.33
C ASP A 22 -7.16 9.76 -1.56
N ARG A 23 -6.45 9.85 -2.69
CA ARG A 23 -5.61 8.77 -3.20
C ARG A 23 -4.31 8.63 -2.40
N VAL A 24 -3.96 7.39 -2.08
CA VAL A 24 -2.64 7.04 -1.53
C VAL A 24 -1.65 6.67 -2.63
N ARG A 25 -0.36 6.83 -2.35
CA ARG A 25 0.74 6.50 -3.25
C ARG A 25 1.77 5.64 -2.53
N PHE A 26 2.32 4.68 -3.26
CA PHE A 26 3.41 3.82 -2.78
C PHE A 26 4.65 4.05 -3.66
N PHE A 27 5.76 4.45 -3.03
CA PHE A 27 7.06 4.67 -3.67
C PHE A 27 8.15 4.62 -2.59
N ASP A 28 9.38 4.27 -2.97
CA ASP A 28 10.44 3.95 -1.99
C ASP A 28 10.78 5.13 -1.06
N GLU A 29 10.69 6.37 -1.54
CA GLU A 29 10.94 7.59 -0.76
C GLU A 29 9.70 8.08 0.01
N GLY A 30 8.63 7.28 0.08
CA GLY A 30 7.46 7.58 0.89
C GLY A 30 7.86 7.84 2.35
N GLN A 31 7.26 8.86 2.96
CA GLN A 31 7.70 9.34 4.28
C GLN A 31 7.11 8.51 5.44
N THR A 32 6.07 7.73 5.15
CA THR A 32 5.35 6.93 6.14
C THR A 32 5.54 5.45 5.82
N ASP A 33 5.90 4.64 6.81
CA ASP A 33 5.88 3.18 6.66
C ASP A 33 4.47 2.71 6.30
N ALA A 34 4.33 1.87 5.26
CA ALA A 34 3.04 1.31 4.86
C ALA A 34 2.35 0.53 6.00
N GLU A 35 3.10 -0.10 6.90
CA GLU A 35 2.55 -0.78 8.08
C GLU A 35 1.92 0.18 9.12
N GLN A 36 2.18 1.49 8.98
CA GLN A 36 1.58 2.54 9.80
C GLN A 36 0.41 3.23 9.10
N MET A 37 -0.04 2.71 7.95
CA MET A 37 -1.18 3.25 7.22
C MET A 37 -2.43 3.25 8.11
N GLY A 38 -3.10 4.41 8.20
CA GLY A 38 -4.24 4.63 9.08
C GLY A 38 -3.93 4.79 10.57
N SER A 39 -2.66 4.74 11.00
CA SER A 39 -2.29 4.93 12.41
C SER A 39 -2.82 6.25 12.97
N GLY A 40 -3.37 6.20 14.18
CA GLY A 40 -4.00 7.34 14.87
C GLY A 40 -5.39 7.72 14.37
N LEU A 41 -5.93 7.04 13.34
CA LEU A 41 -7.30 7.21 12.89
C LEU A 41 -8.26 6.24 13.61
N GLN A 42 -9.54 6.59 13.62
CA GLN A 42 -10.61 5.75 14.15
C GLN A 42 -11.73 5.60 13.12
N ASN A 43 -12.55 4.57 13.34
CA ASN A 43 -13.74 4.21 12.56
C ASN A 43 -14.42 5.43 11.91
N ALA A 44 -14.61 5.37 10.59
CA ALA A 44 -15.10 6.40 9.67
C ALA A 44 -14.05 7.39 9.11
N ASN A 45 -12.88 7.53 9.72
CA ASN A 45 -11.84 8.39 9.16
C ASN A 45 -11.26 7.81 7.87
N VAL A 46 -10.90 8.71 6.96
CA VAL A 46 -10.31 8.40 5.66
C VAL A 46 -8.83 8.77 5.67
N ILE A 47 -8.00 7.81 5.28
CA ILE A 47 -6.56 7.98 5.10
C ILE A 47 -6.29 9.08 4.07
N CYS A 48 -5.17 9.78 4.18
CA CYS A 48 -4.81 10.95 3.36
C CYS A 48 -5.69 12.18 3.62
N ARG A 49 -7.01 12.04 3.75
CA ARG A 49 -7.92 13.14 4.05
C ARG A 49 -7.80 13.61 5.50
N ASP A 50 -7.92 12.67 6.44
CA ASP A 50 -8.15 12.99 7.85
C ASP A 50 -6.84 12.98 8.66
N ASN A 51 -5.76 12.38 8.14
CA ASN A 51 -4.42 12.40 8.76
C ASN A 51 -3.33 13.06 7.91
N ALA A 52 -3.63 13.52 6.69
CA ALA A 52 -2.66 14.08 5.74
C ALA A 52 -1.49 13.15 5.35
N LEU A 53 -1.60 11.84 5.65
CA LEU A 53 -0.61 10.84 5.26
C LEU A 53 -1.10 10.14 3.99
N CYS A 54 -0.52 10.51 2.86
CA CYS A 54 -0.90 10.00 1.54
C CYS A 54 0.20 9.15 0.89
N ASP A 55 1.43 9.25 1.40
CA ASP A 55 2.63 8.74 0.76
C ASP A 55 3.32 7.72 1.64
N TYR A 56 3.37 6.49 1.15
CA TYR A 56 3.84 5.34 1.89
C TYR A 56 5.07 4.70 1.25
N SER A 57 6.11 4.47 2.05
CA SER A 57 7.23 3.60 1.66
C SER A 57 6.75 2.15 1.73
N PRO A 58 6.88 1.35 0.65
CA PRO A 58 6.53 -0.06 0.69
C PRO A 58 7.23 -0.79 1.82
N ASN A 59 6.50 -1.66 2.51
CA ASN A 59 7.04 -2.53 3.52
C ASN A 59 6.71 -3.98 3.12
N PRO A 60 7.72 -4.86 2.95
CA PRO A 60 7.48 -6.26 2.61
C PRO A 60 7.01 -7.09 3.82
N GLY A 61 7.07 -6.56 5.04
CA GLY A 61 6.79 -7.29 6.27
C GLY A 61 7.63 -8.58 6.36
N ALA A 62 6.97 -9.70 6.62
CA ALA A 62 7.57 -11.04 6.61
C ALA A 62 7.86 -11.61 5.20
N ALA A 63 7.43 -10.97 4.11
CA ALA A 63 7.71 -11.42 2.75
C ALA A 63 9.21 -11.28 2.40
N THR A 64 9.61 -11.82 1.25
CA THR A 64 10.99 -11.62 0.77
C THR A 64 11.25 -10.12 0.57
N PRO A 65 12.27 -9.53 1.22
CA PRO A 65 12.49 -8.09 1.12
C PRO A 65 12.78 -7.65 -0.33
N GLY A 66 12.21 -6.52 -0.71
CA GLY A 66 12.40 -5.86 -2.00
C GLY A 66 11.94 -4.41 -1.97
N SER A 67 12.33 -3.62 -2.96
CA SER A 67 11.95 -2.22 -3.14
C SER A 67 11.39 -2.00 -4.54
N LEU A 68 10.56 -0.98 -4.75
CA LEU A 68 10.07 -0.66 -6.10
C LEU A 68 11.22 -0.20 -7.02
N SER A 69 12.24 0.46 -6.47
CA SER A 69 13.47 0.83 -7.19
C SER A 69 14.27 -0.36 -7.70
N SER A 70 14.09 -1.57 -7.14
CA SER A 70 14.72 -2.77 -7.69
C SER A 70 14.21 -3.10 -9.11
N LEU A 71 13.07 -2.53 -9.51
CA LEU A 71 12.48 -2.63 -10.84
C LEU A 71 13.03 -1.58 -11.81
N PHE A 72 13.80 -0.59 -11.34
CA PHE A 72 14.41 0.40 -12.23
C PHE A 72 15.39 -0.27 -13.20
N HIS A 73 15.41 0.24 -14.43
CA HIS A 73 16.16 -0.31 -15.56
C HIS A 73 15.78 -1.76 -15.97
N GLN A 74 14.78 -2.36 -15.34
CA GLN A 74 14.16 -3.59 -15.84
C GLN A 74 13.23 -3.26 -17.01
N SER A 75 13.01 -4.24 -17.88
CA SER A 75 12.03 -4.09 -18.95
C SER A 75 10.63 -3.88 -18.37
N SER A 76 9.98 -2.77 -18.72
CA SER A 76 8.60 -2.47 -18.35
C SER A 76 7.57 -3.17 -19.27
N VAL A 77 8.04 -3.80 -20.35
CA VAL A 77 7.19 -4.49 -21.33
C VAL A 77 6.64 -5.76 -20.71
N GLY A 78 5.32 -5.84 -20.59
CA GLY A 78 4.63 -7.04 -20.11
C GLY A 78 3.29 -6.74 -19.46
N THR A 79 2.75 -7.76 -18.79
CA THR A 79 1.54 -7.62 -17.96
C THR A 79 1.95 -7.31 -16.53
N TRP A 80 1.41 -6.23 -16.00
CA TRP A 80 1.50 -5.89 -14.58
C TRP A 80 0.23 -6.33 -13.87
N ARG A 81 0.37 -6.91 -12.67
CA ARG A 81 -0.74 -7.34 -11.83
C ARG A 81 -0.64 -6.66 -10.48
N LEU A 82 -1.72 -6.01 -10.06
CA LEU A 82 -1.91 -5.59 -8.68
C LEU A 82 -2.72 -6.67 -7.94
N CYS A 83 -2.29 -7.02 -6.74
CA CYS A 83 -3.04 -7.82 -5.78
C CYS A 83 -3.37 -6.93 -4.59
N VAL A 84 -4.61 -6.97 -4.11
CA VAL A 84 -5.08 -6.23 -2.92
C VAL A 84 -5.78 -7.22 -2.01
N GLY A 85 -5.47 -7.18 -0.72
CA GLY A 85 -6.10 -8.01 0.31
C GLY A 85 -6.88 -7.15 1.29
N ASP A 86 -8.00 -7.69 1.78
CA ASP A 86 -8.70 -7.21 2.97
C ASP A 86 -8.66 -8.35 3.99
N ALA A 87 -8.25 -8.05 5.21
CA ALA A 87 -8.14 -9.03 6.28
C ALA A 87 -9.49 -9.40 6.89
N ASP A 88 -10.52 -8.55 6.75
CA ASP A 88 -11.86 -8.82 7.28
C ASP A 88 -12.85 -9.16 6.14
N PRO A 89 -13.20 -10.43 5.94
CA PRO A 89 -14.10 -10.84 4.86
C PRO A 89 -15.54 -10.34 5.04
N SER A 90 -15.89 -9.74 6.18
CA SER A 90 -17.20 -9.13 6.42
C SER A 90 -17.30 -7.68 5.95
N ILE A 91 -16.17 -7.08 5.59
CA ILE A 91 -16.07 -5.73 5.04
C ILE A 91 -15.76 -5.84 3.55
N GLU A 92 -16.55 -5.15 2.74
CA GLU A 92 -16.35 -5.11 1.29
C GLU A 92 -16.08 -3.68 0.83
N GLY A 93 -15.26 -3.57 -0.21
CA GLY A 93 -14.94 -2.30 -0.87
C GLY A 93 -14.75 -2.47 -2.36
N THR A 94 -14.72 -1.36 -3.08
CA THR A 94 -14.45 -1.35 -4.52
C THR A 94 -13.15 -0.60 -4.81
N ILE A 95 -12.30 -1.19 -5.64
CA ILE A 95 -11.18 -0.48 -6.24
C ILE A 95 -11.73 0.39 -7.38
N ASP A 96 -11.80 1.69 -7.16
CA ASP A 96 -12.25 2.65 -8.17
C ASP A 96 -11.15 2.92 -9.21
N TYR A 97 -9.90 3.08 -8.76
CA TYR A 97 -8.80 3.47 -9.62
C TYR A 97 -7.46 2.88 -9.15
N VAL A 98 -6.66 2.44 -10.13
CA VAL A 98 -5.27 2.05 -9.94
C VAL A 98 -4.45 2.71 -11.04
N ALA A 99 -3.33 3.33 -10.66
CA ALA A 99 -2.30 3.78 -11.58
C ALA A 99 -0.98 3.10 -11.27
N LEU A 100 -0.31 2.64 -12.31
CA LEU A 100 1.10 2.30 -12.27
C LEU A 100 1.85 3.34 -13.10
N THR A 101 2.69 4.15 -12.45
CA THR A 101 3.58 5.10 -13.12
C THR A 101 4.96 4.46 -13.21
N ILE A 102 5.52 4.40 -14.42
CA ILE A 102 6.87 3.91 -14.67
C ILE A 102 7.64 5.02 -15.37
N ASP A 103 8.49 5.72 -14.64
CA ASP A 103 9.38 6.71 -15.25
C ASP A 103 10.57 5.99 -15.87
N GLN A 104 10.67 6.04 -17.20
CA GLN A 104 11.85 5.54 -17.89
C GLN A 104 12.98 6.55 -17.69
N VAL A 105 13.99 6.18 -16.89
CA VAL A 105 15.24 6.95 -16.84
C VAL A 105 16.02 6.58 -18.10
N SER A 106 16.04 7.48 -19.09
CA SER A 106 16.84 7.32 -20.31
C SER A 106 18.29 6.99 -19.94
N ALA A 107 18.85 5.97 -20.61
CA ALA A 107 20.26 5.61 -20.50
C ALA A 107 21.18 6.68 -21.11
#